data_AF-A0A6J4I0Q4-F1
#
_entry.id   AF-A0A6J4I0Q4-F1
#
_cell.length_a   1.000
_cell.length_b   1.000
_cell.length_c   1.000
_cell.angle_alpha   90.00
_cell.angle_beta   90.00
_cell.angle_gamma   90.00
#
_symmetry.space_group_name_H-M   'P 1'
#
loop_
_entity.id
_entity.type
_entity.pdbx_description
1 polymer ?
#
loop_
_entity_poly.entity_id
_entity_poly.type
_entity_poly.pdbx_seq_one_letter_code
_entity_poly.pdbx_strand_id
1 'polypeptide(L)'
;MPVVRIAAGSDHAGFLLKQAVVAHLVTLGHDVDDQGTGDESPVDYPMICAGVGRTVARGRAELGVVLGGSGQGEAIAANKVHGVR
;
A
#
# COMPACT_ATOMS: atom_id res chain seq x y z
N MET A 1 -19.05 -6.15 -2.56
CA MET A 1 -18.55 -5.18 -1.55
C MET A 1 -18.76 -3.78 -2.10
N PRO A 2 -18.94 -2.74 -1.27
CA PRO A 2 -18.97 -1.36 -1.77
C PRO A 2 -17.65 -1.02 -2.48
N VAL A 3 -17.74 -0.23 -3.54
CA VAL A 3 -16.56 0.39 -4.17
C VAL A 3 -15.95 1.36 -3.17
N VAL A 4 -14.64 1.27 -2.99
CA VAL A 4 -13.86 2.06 -2.05
C VAL A 4 -12.53 2.44 -2.68
N ARG A 5 -11.89 3.46 -2.12
CA ARG A 5 -10.54 3.89 -2.46
C ARG A 5 -9.52 3.18 -1.58
N ILE A 6 -8.50 2.60 -2.21
CA ILE A 6 -7.48 1.78 -1.55
C ILE A 6 -6.12 2.38 -1.86
N ALA A 7 -5.37 2.76 -0.83
CA ALA A 7 -3.97 3.17 -1.00
C ALA A 7 -3.07 1.92 -1.02
N ALA A 8 -2.19 1.81 -2.01
CA ALA A 8 -1.29 0.67 -2.16
C ALA A 8 0.17 1.13 -2.18
N GLY A 9 1.06 0.35 -1.58
CA GLY A 9 2.49 0.66 -1.61
C GLY A 9 3.37 -0.56 -1.33
N SER A 10 4.56 -0.59 -1.92
CA SER A 10 5.56 -1.62 -1.66
C SER A 10 6.98 -1.11 -1.84
N ASP A 11 7.96 -1.81 -1.26
CA ASP A 11 9.32 -1.73 -1.76
C ASP A 11 9.50 -2.56 -3.05
N HIS A 12 10.75 -2.65 -3.48
CA HIS A 12 11.19 -3.43 -4.64
C HIS A 12 10.85 -4.92 -4.53
N ALA A 13 10.98 -5.52 -3.33
CA ALA A 13 10.66 -6.94 -3.12
C ALA A 13 9.16 -7.23 -3.30
N GLY A 14 8.29 -6.27 -2.98
CA GLY A 14 6.84 -6.38 -3.14
C GLY A 14 6.28 -5.90 -4.48
N PHE A 15 7.10 -5.31 -5.36
CA PHE A 15 6.63 -4.58 -6.55
C PHE A 15 5.73 -5.42 -7.48
N LEU A 16 6.18 -6.60 -7.90
CA LEU A 16 5.42 -7.45 -8.82
C LEU A 16 4.09 -7.91 -8.21
N LEU A 17 4.09 -8.26 -6.92
CA LEU A 17 2.87 -8.64 -6.22
C LEU A 17 1.93 -7.44 -6.06
N LYS A 18 2.45 -6.25 -5.76
CA LYS A 18 1.66 -5.02 -5.73
C LYS A 18 0.95 -4.79 -7.06
N GLN A 19 1.65 -4.88 -8.19
CA GLN A 19 1.04 -4.70 -9.52
C GLN A 19 -0.10 -5.70 -9.76
N ALA A 20 0.08 -6.97 -9.41
CA ALA A 20 -0.96 -7.99 -9.52
C ALA A 20 -2.17 -7.69 -8.62
N VAL A 21 -1.94 -7.27 -7.38
CA VAL A 21 -3.00 -6.91 -6.43
C VAL A 21 -3.76 -5.66 -6.89
N VAL A 22 -3.06 -4.61 -7.32
CA VAL A 22 -3.65 -3.38 -7.87
C VAL A 22 -4.54 -3.70 -9.07
N ALA A 23 -4.03 -4.47 -10.03
CA ALA A 23 -4.81 -4.88 -11.20
C ALA A 23 -6.08 -5.64 -10.78
N HIS A 24 -5.97 -6.59 -9.84
CA HIS A 24 -7.12 -7.33 -9.34
C HIS A 24 -8.15 -6.44 -8.64
N LEU A 25 -7.73 -5.52 -7.77
CA LEU A 25 -8.62 -4.57 -7.10
C LEU A 25 -9.36 -3.67 -8.10
N VAL A 26 -8.67 -3.22 -9.15
CA VAL A 26 -9.30 -2.46 -10.25
C VAL A 26 -10.33 -3.32 -10.98
N THR A 27 -10.07 -4.62 -11.22
CA THR A 27 -11.08 -5.51 -11.84
C THR A 27 -12.34 -5.70 -10.99
N LEU A 28 -12.22 -5.53 -9.67
CA LEU A 28 -13.35 -5.56 -8.72
C LEU A 28 -14.09 -4.20 -8.63
N GLY A 29 -13.62 -3.17 -9.34
CA GLY A 29 -14.23 -1.85 -9.41
C GLY A 29 -13.75 -0.86 -8.34
N HIS A 30 -12.67 -1.17 -7.60
CA HIS A 30 -12.10 -0.26 -6.62
C HIS A 30 -11.24 0.84 -7.28
N ASP A 31 -11.17 2.00 -6.63
CA ASP A 31 -10.22 3.07 -6.98
C ASP A 31 -8.91 2.82 -6.22
N VAL A 32 -7.77 2.78 -6.92
CA VAL A 32 -6.49 2.41 -6.31
C VAL A 32 -5.49 3.56 -6.45
N ASP A 33 -5.03 4.06 -5.30
CA ASP A 33 -3.97 5.06 -5.18
C ASP A 33 -2.63 4.34 -4.98
N ASP A 34 -1.92 4.03 -6.07
CA ASP A 34 -0.60 3.41 -6.03
C ASP A 34 0.48 4.46 -5.68
N GLN A 35 1.06 4.34 -4.49
CA GLN A 35 2.06 5.25 -3.92
C GLN A 35 3.51 4.77 -4.12
N GLY A 36 3.72 3.80 -5.01
CA GLY A 36 5.03 3.27 -5.36
C GLY A 36 5.37 1.95 -4.66
N THR A 37 6.56 1.39 -4.88
CA THR A 37 7.56 1.80 -5.86
C THR A 37 7.11 1.59 -7.32
N GLY A 38 7.75 2.26 -8.29
CA GLY A 38 7.38 2.20 -9.71
C GLY A 38 8.03 1.06 -10.49
N ASP A 39 9.06 0.42 -9.94
CA ASP A 39 9.83 -0.65 -10.56
C ASP A 39 10.52 -1.54 -9.51
N GLU A 40 11.34 -2.50 -9.97
CA GLU A 40 12.10 -3.42 -9.11
C GLU A 40 13.42 -2.83 -8.59
N SER A 41 13.68 -1.54 -8.81
CA SER A 41 14.90 -0.89 -8.33
C SER A 41 14.90 -0.84 -6.80
N PRO A 42 16.01 -1.20 -6.13
CA PRO A 42 16.07 -1.21 -4.67
C PRO A 42 15.67 0.12 -4.03
N VAL A 43 14.71 0.04 -3.10
CA VAL A 43 14.21 1.16 -2.29
C VAL A 43 13.80 0.65 -0.89
N ASP A 44 13.78 1.56 0.08
CA ASP A 44 13.40 1.25 1.46
C ASP A 44 11.88 1.40 1.67
N TYR A 45 11.25 0.36 2.22
CA TYR A 45 9.81 0.31 2.49
C TYR A 45 9.26 1.36 3.49
N PRO A 46 9.97 1.83 4.55
CA PRO A 46 9.32 2.55 5.66
C PRO A 46 8.57 3.81 5.24
N MET A 47 9.14 4.59 4.31
CA MET A 47 8.54 5.84 3.86
C MET A 47 7.26 5.61 3.05
N ILE A 48 7.25 4.56 2.21
CA ILE A 48 6.13 4.18 1.36
C ILE A 48 5.00 3.62 2.23
N CYS A 49 5.30 2.65 3.10
CA CYS A 49 4.29 2.01 3.96
C CYS A 49 3.67 3.00 4.95
N ALA A 50 4.46 3.90 5.54
CA ALA A 50 3.93 4.98 6.36
C ALA A 50 3.15 6.01 5.53
N GLY A 51 3.46 6.19 4.24
CA GLY A 51 2.70 7.01 3.30
C GLY A 51 1.28 6.47 3.07
N VAL A 52 1.18 5.17 2.83
CA VAL A 52 -0.10 4.44 2.73
C VAL A 52 -0.89 4.62 4.04
N GLY A 53 -0.26 4.36 5.19
CA GLY A 53 -0.88 4.56 6.50
C GLY A 53 -1.39 6.00 6.73
N ARG A 54 -0.59 7.02 6.36
CA ARG A 54 -1.00 8.44 6.45
C ARG A 54 -2.17 8.79 5.54
N THR A 55 -2.34 8.08 4.42
CA THR A 55 -3.44 8.30 3.48
C THR A 55 -4.74 7.77 4.08
N VAL A 56 -4.70 6.57 4.65
CA VAL A 56 -5.81 5.98 5.41
C VAL A 56 -6.18 6.82 6.62
N ALA A 57 -5.20 7.16 7.47
CA ALA A 57 -5.44 7.93 8.70
C ALA A 57 -6.04 9.33 8.44
N ARG A 58 -5.83 9.90 7.24
CA ARG A 58 -6.39 11.19 6.83
C ARG A 58 -7.74 11.07 6.11
N GLY A 59 -8.32 9.87 6.01
CA GLY A 59 -9.58 9.63 5.30
C GLY A 59 -9.49 9.84 3.78
N ARG A 60 -8.29 9.79 3.21
CA ARG A 60 -8.07 9.89 1.74
C ARG A 60 -8.16 8.55 1.03
N ALA A 61 -8.24 7.45 1.78
CA ALA A 61 -8.57 6.11 1.33
C ALA A 61 -9.23 5.37 2.51
N GLU A 62 -10.18 4.49 2.25
CA GLU A 62 -10.85 3.69 3.28
C GLU A 62 -9.95 2.55 3.77
N LEU A 63 -9.10 2.01 2.89
CA LEU A 63 -8.21 0.88 3.16
C LEU A 63 -6.80 1.13 2.65
N GLY A 64 -5.83 0.41 3.22
CA GLY A 64 -4.44 0.43 2.83
C GLY A 64 -3.90 -0.99 2.59
N VAL A 65 -3.08 -1.16 1.56
CA VAL A 65 -2.35 -2.39 1.26
C VAL A 65 -0.87 -2.07 1.19
N VAL A 66 -0.07 -2.71 2.06
CA VAL A 66 1.39 -2.59 2.03
C VAL A 66 2.02 -3.95 1.76
N LEU A 67 3.00 -4.00 0.86
CA LEU A 67 3.68 -5.24 0.48
C LEU A 67 5.19 -5.07 0.52
N GLY A 68 5.89 -6.18 0.71
CA GLY A 68 7.34 -6.28 0.54
C GLY A 68 7.74 -7.74 0.65
N GLY A 69 9.00 -8.02 1.01
CA GLY A 69 9.50 -9.40 1.02
C GLY A 69 8.75 -10.32 2.00
N SER A 70 8.45 -9.83 3.21
CA SER A 70 7.75 -10.60 4.25
C SER A 70 6.42 -9.98 4.72
N GLY A 71 6.22 -8.69 4.46
CA GLY A 71 5.09 -7.92 4.98
C GLY A 71 5.23 -7.46 6.44
N GLN A 72 6.25 -7.92 7.17
CA GLN A 72 6.42 -7.62 8.59
C GLN A 72 6.94 -6.21 8.84
N GLY A 73 8.01 -5.81 8.14
CA GLY A 73 8.58 -4.46 8.28
C GLY A 73 7.59 -3.40 7.81
N GLU A 74 6.87 -3.72 6.75
CA GLU A 74 5.85 -2.91 6.10
C GLU A 74 4.67 -2.66 7.05
N ALA A 75 4.17 -3.71 7.70
CA ALA A 75 3.13 -3.60 8.73
C ALA A 75 3.61 -2.78 9.93
N ILE A 76 4.85 -3.00 10.41
CA ILE A 76 5.43 -2.20 11.50
C ILE A 76 5.47 -0.72 11.12
N ALA A 77 5.95 -0.38 9.92
CA ALA A 77 6.07 1.00 9.46
C ALA A 77 4.71 1.68 9.30
N ALA A 78 3.72 1.00 8.72
CA ALA A 78 2.35 1.51 8.60
C ALA A 78 1.72 1.78 9.99
N ASN A 79 1.90 0.85 10.93
CA ASN A 79 1.35 0.95 12.29
C ASN A 79 2.04 1.99 13.19
N LYS A 80 3.17 2.58 12.77
CA LYS A 80 3.73 3.76 13.46
C LYS A 80 2.97 5.05 13.15
N VAL A 81 2.06 5.05 12.18
CA VAL A 81 1.19 6.19 11.90
C VAL A 81 0.01 6.18 12.88
N HIS A 82 -0.16 7.27 13.63
CA HIS A 82 -1.29 7.40 14.55
C HIS A 82 -2.64 7.24 13.82
N GLY A 83 -3.50 6.36 14.33
CA GLY A 83 -4.82 6.07 13.77
C GLY A 83 -4.88 4.88 12.81
N VAL A 84 -3.73 4.29 12.44
CA VAL A 84 -3.64 3.07 11.60
C VAL A 84 -3.66 1.81 12.48
N ARG A 85 -4.19 0.71 11.93
CA ARG A 85 -4.24 -0.64 12.54
C ARG A 85 -4.01 -1.71 11.50
#